data_AF-A0A6B9CM36-F1
#
_entry.id   AF-A0A6B9CM36-F1
#
_cell.length_a   1.000
_cell.length_b   1.000
_cell.length_c   1.000
_cell.angle_alpha   90.00
_cell.angle_beta   90.00
_cell.angle_gamma   90.00
#
_symmetry.space_group_name_H-M   'P 1'
#
loop_
_entity.id
_entity.type
_entity.pdbx_description
1 polymer ?
#
loop_
_entity_poly.entity_id
_entity_poly.type
_entity_poly.pdbx_seq_one_letter_code
_entity_poly.pdbx_strand_id
1 'polypeptide(L)'
;VSAIGNAAKKGVLVKGGVYLEKLGAIKTVAFDKTGTLTKGVPVVTDFEVLNDQVEEKELFSTITALEYRSQHPLASAIMKKAEQDNIPYSNVQVEEFTSITGRGIKGIVNGTTYYIGSPKLFKELNVSDFSLGFENNVKILQNQGKTAMIIGTEKTILGVIAVADEVRETSKNV
;
A
#
# COMPACT_ATOMS: atom_id res chain seq x y z
N VAL A 1 37.85 -2.97 -22.72
CA VAL A 1 36.60 -3.13 -23.52
C VAL A 1 35.98 -4.53 -23.42
N SER A 2 36.76 -5.62 -23.31
CA SER A 2 36.23 -7.00 -23.18
C SER A 2 35.29 -7.22 -21.96
N ALA A 3 35.66 -6.73 -20.77
CA ALA A 3 34.86 -6.92 -19.55
C ALA A 3 33.46 -6.26 -19.61
N ILE A 4 33.36 -5.05 -20.19
CA ILE A 4 32.08 -4.34 -20.37
C ILE A 4 31.19 -5.10 -21.37
N GLY A 5 31.77 -5.58 -22.48
CA GLY A 5 31.03 -6.39 -23.45
C GLY A 5 30.52 -7.71 -22.87
N ASN A 6 31.32 -8.37 -22.02
CA ASN A 6 30.89 -9.58 -21.32
C ASN A 6 29.79 -9.32 -20.29
N ALA A 7 29.87 -8.21 -19.55
CA ALA A 7 28.84 -7.78 -18.61
C ALA A 7 27.50 -7.52 -19.32
N ALA A 8 27.52 -6.84 -20.47
CA ALA A 8 26.32 -6.56 -21.26
C ALA A 8 25.63 -7.84 -21.77
N LYS A 9 26.40 -8.86 -22.19
CA LYS A 9 25.86 -10.20 -22.56
C LYS A 9 25.15 -10.90 -21.39
N LYS A 10 25.44 -10.51 -20.15
CA LYS A 10 24.80 -10.99 -18.92
C LYS A 10 23.74 -10.01 -18.37
N GLY A 11 23.32 -9.03 -19.15
CA GLY A 11 22.29 -8.05 -18.75
C GLY A 11 22.79 -6.94 -17.82
N VAL A 12 24.10 -6.78 -17.63
CA VAL A 12 24.68 -5.73 -16.79
C VAL A 12 25.20 -4.57 -17.65
N LEU A 13 24.57 -3.41 -17.54
CA LEU A 13 24.98 -2.20 -18.24
C LEU A 13 25.99 -1.39 -17.40
N VAL A 14 27.22 -1.27 -17.90
CA VAL A 14 28.29 -0.49 -17.25
C VAL A 14 28.60 0.76 -18.09
N LYS A 15 28.38 1.96 -17.52
CA LYS A 15 28.53 3.25 -18.21
C LYS A 15 29.98 3.73 -18.37
N GLY A 16 30.92 2.83 -18.70
CA GLY A 16 32.34 3.12 -18.92
C GLY A 16 33.31 2.43 -17.95
N GLY A 17 34.59 2.39 -18.33
CA GLY A 17 35.63 1.62 -17.60
C GLY A 17 35.88 2.08 -16.16
N VAL A 18 35.86 3.39 -15.92
CA VAL A 18 36.09 3.97 -14.59
C VAL A 18 35.10 3.47 -13.53
N TYR A 19 33.86 3.18 -13.92
CA TYR A 19 32.86 2.64 -13.01
C TYR A 19 33.11 1.17 -12.70
N LEU A 20 33.65 0.41 -13.66
CA LEU A 20 34.01 -0.99 -13.47
C LEU A 20 35.17 -1.14 -12.48
N GLU A 21 36.17 -0.26 -12.57
CA GLU A 21 37.29 -0.22 -11.63
C GLU A 21 36.83 0.15 -10.21
N LYS A 22 36.00 1.19 -10.08
CA LYS A 22 35.42 1.59 -8.79
C LYS A 22 34.57 0.48 -8.17
N LEU A 23 33.78 -0.24 -8.97
CA LEU A 23 32.99 -1.39 -8.52
C LEU A 23 33.86 -2.49 -7.89
N GLY A 24 35.09 -2.70 -8.38
CA GLY A 24 36.01 -3.70 -7.82
C GLY A 24 36.53 -3.37 -6.41
N ALA A 25 36.43 -2.12 -5.97
CA ALA A 25 36.94 -1.66 -4.68
C ALA A 25 35.84 -1.42 -3.63
N ILE A 26 34.56 -1.59 -3.97
CA ILE A 26 33.47 -1.35 -3.01
C ILE A 26 33.47 -2.40 -1.90
N LYS A 27 33.15 -1.97 -0.69
CA LYS A 27 33.01 -2.84 0.50
C LYS A 27 31.58 -2.90 1.04
N THR A 28 30.73 -2.00 0.56
CA THR A 28 29.39 -1.79 1.09
C THR A 28 28.46 -1.46 -0.06
N VAL A 29 27.26 -2.03 -0.03
CA VAL A 29 26.18 -1.75 -0.96
C VAL A 29 24.99 -1.29 -0.14
N ALA A 30 24.42 -0.15 -0.52
CA ALA A 30 23.15 0.32 0.00
C ALA A 30 22.09 0.09 -1.09
N PHE A 31 21.04 -0.65 -0.75
CA PHE A 31 19.94 -0.92 -1.66
C PHE A 31 18.80 0.06 -1.41
N ASP A 32 18.23 0.59 -2.49
CA ASP A 32 16.87 1.13 -2.41
C ASP A 32 15.88 -0.04 -2.28
N LYS A 33 14.73 0.18 -1.63
CA LYS A 33 13.73 -0.88 -1.45
C LYS A 33 12.87 -1.00 -2.69
N THR A 34 12.12 0.06 -2.99
CA THR A 34 11.03 0.06 -3.98
C THR A 34 11.58 -0.13 -5.39
N GLY A 35 11.12 -1.17 -6.09
CA GLY A 35 11.53 -1.47 -7.47
C GLY A 35 12.93 -2.09 -7.62
N THR A 36 13.79 -2.01 -6.60
CA THR A 36 15.09 -2.68 -6.56
C THR A 36 14.99 -4.03 -5.86
N LEU A 37 14.73 -4.05 -4.54
CA LEU A 37 14.52 -5.30 -3.80
C LEU A 37 13.10 -5.85 -3.98
N THR A 38 12.15 -4.99 -4.32
CA THR A 38 10.75 -5.33 -4.55
C THR A 38 10.37 -5.22 -6.02
N LYS A 39 9.18 -5.71 -6.38
CA LYS A 39 8.67 -5.67 -7.76
C LYS A 39 8.35 -4.25 -8.23
N GLY A 40 8.22 -3.29 -7.32
CA GLY A 40 7.90 -1.89 -7.62
C GLY A 40 6.41 -1.65 -7.87
N VAL A 41 5.56 -2.64 -7.60
CA VAL A 41 4.13 -2.60 -7.85
C VAL A 41 3.42 -3.07 -6.59
N PRO A 42 2.86 -2.17 -5.76
CA PRO A 42 2.15 -2.56 -4.56
C PRO A 42 0.91 -3.39 -4.89
N VAL A 43 0.59 -4.33 -4.00
CA VAL A 43 -0.59 -5.18 -4.06
C VAL A 43 -1.31 -5.15 -2.71
N VAL A 44 -2.63 -5.36 -2.72
CA VAL A 44 -3.39 -5.62 -1.51
C VAL A 44 -3.03 -7.02 -1.01
N THR A 45 -2.46 -7.10 0.19
CA THR A 45 -2.03 -8.37 0.80
C THR A 45 -3.06 -8.90 1.79
N ASP A 46 -3.77 -8.01 2.47
CA ASP A 46 -4.73 -8.36 3.50
C ASP A 46 -5.91 -7.38 3.42
N PHE A 47 -7.11 -7.91 3.58
CA PHE A 47 -8.32 -7.14 3.79
C PHE A 47 -9.15 -7.87 4.83
N GLU A 48 -9.45 -7.20 5.93
CA GLU A 48 -10.21 -7.76 7.04
C GLU A 48 -11.37 -6.82 7.36
N VAL A 49 -12.58 -7.36 7.30
CA VAL A 49 -13.80 -6.68 7.75
C VAL A 49 -14.04 -7.06 9.20
N LEU A 50 -14.21 -6.06 10.07
CA LEU A 50 -14.32 -6.24 11.51
C LEU A 50 -15.75 -6.13 12.04
N ASN A 51 -16.67 -5.73 11.18
CA ASN A 51 -18.08 -5.59 11.51
C ASN A 51 -18.91 -6.58 10.69
N ASP A 52 -19.50 -7.56 11.37
CA ASP A 52 -20.31 -8.62 10.75
C ASP A 52 -21.55 -8.09 10.01
N GLN A 53 -21.95 -6.85 10.27
CA GLN A 53 -23.07 -6.20 9.58
C GLN A 53 -22.67 -5.54 8.26
N VAL A 54 -21.38 -5.55 7.92
CA VAL A 54 -20.85 -4.92 6.71
C VAL A 54 -20.45 -5.98 5.71
N GLU A 55 -21.00 -5.90 4.51
CA GLU A 55 -20.61 -6.79 3.42
C GLU A 55 -19.21 -6.43 2.91
N GLU A 56 -18.34 -7.42 2.80
CA GLU A 56 -16.95 -7.27 2.34
C GLU A 56 -16.84 -6.55 0.99
N LYS A 57 -17.67 -6.93 0.02
CA LYS A 57 -17.67 -6.32 -1.31
C LYS A 57 -18.15 -4.87 -1.31
N GLU A 58 -19.15 -4.55 -0.51
CA GLU A 58 -19.67 -3.18 -0.39
C GLU A 58 -18.64 -2.25 0.25
N LEU A 59 -17.97 -2.73 1.31
CA LEU A 59 -16.89 -1.98 1.94
C LEU A 59 -15.72 -1.78 0.98
N PHE A 60 -15.28 -2.85 0.28
CA PHE A 60 -14.18 -2.75 -0.68
C PHE A 60 -14.52 -1.83 -1.86
N SER A 61 -15.78 -1.86 -2.33
CA SER A 61 -16.29 -0.93 -3.35
C SER A 61 -16.19 0.52 -2.89
N THR A 62 -16.63 0.80 -1.65
CA THR A 62 -16.54 2.13 -1.02
C THR A 62 -15.09 2.60 -0.88
N ILE A 63 -14.21 1.71 -0.42
CA ILE A 63 -12.77 1.96 -0.29
C ILE A 63 -12.17 2.35 -1.65
N THR A 64 -12.47 1.57 -2.68
CA THR A 64 -11.94 1.77 -4.02
C THR A 64 -12.44 3.08 -4.62
N ALA A 65 -13.72 3.44 -4.41
CA ALA A 65 -14.28 4.69 -4.91
C ALA A 65 -13.65 5.93 -4.27
N LEU A 66 -13.36 5.88 -2.96
CA LEU A 66 -12.62 6.93 -2.25
C LEU A 66 -11.18 7.04 -2.76
N GLU A 67 -10.48 5.92 -2.87
CA GLU A 67 -9.07 5.88 -3.30
C GLU A 67 -8.87 6.27 -4.77
N TYR A 68 -9.84 5.94 -5.63
CA TYR A 68 -9.84 6.37 -7.03
C TYR A 68 -9.70 7.90 -7.17
N ARG A 69 -10.28 8.66 -6.22
CA ARG A 69 -10.18 10.12 -6.19
C ARG A 69 -8.88 10.65 -5.56
N SER A 70 -8.22 9.84 -4.72
CA SER A 70 -6.99 10.23 -4.04
C SER A 70 -5.78 10.23 -4.96
N GLN A 71 -5.79 9.37 -5.99
CA GLN A 71 -4.67 9.09 -6.90
C GLN A 71 -3.35 8.74 -6.16
N HIS A 72 -3.42 8.27 -4.91
CA HIS A 72 -2.23 7.85 -4.18
C HIS A 72 -1.57 6.64 -4.87
N PRO A 73 -0.23 6.47 -4.77
CA PRO A 73 0.44 5.28 -5.30
C PRO A 73 -0.17 3.96 -4.80
N LEU A 74 -0.70 3.95 -3.57
CA LEU A 74 -1.39 2.81 -2.98
C LEU A 74 -2.80 2.57 -3.55
N ALA A 75 -3.47 3.61 -4.07
CA ALA A 75 -4.79 3.50 -4.69
C ALA A 75 -4.76 2.57 -5.91
N SER A 76 -3.66 2.58 -6.67
CA SER A 76 -3.49 1.67 -7.82
C SER A 76 -3.54 0.19 -7.43
N ALA A 77 -3.03 -0.17 -6.25
CA ALA A 77 -3.09 -1.55 -5.73
C ALA A 77 -4.53 -1.95 -5.41
N ILE A 78 -5.28 -1.05 -4.78
CA ILE A 78 -6.68 -1.25 -4.38
C ILE A 78 -7.58 -1.36 -5.62
N MET A 79 -7.44 -0.43 -6.57
CA MET A 79 -8.18 -0.45 -7.84
C MET A 79 -7.92 -1.74 -8.62
N LYS A 80 -6.65 -2.16 -8.74
CA LYS A 80 -6.29 -3.39 -9.42
C LYS A 80 -6.92 -4.62 -8.75
N LYS A 81 -6.95 -4.65 -7.42
CA LYS A 81 -7.61 -5.73 -6.66
C LYS A 81 -9.12 -5.74 -6.90
N ALA A 82 -9.78 -4.57 -6.90
CA ALA A 82 -11.20 -4.46 -7.21
C ALA A 82 -11.52 -4.96 -8.63
N GLU A 83 -10.70 -4.60 -9.62
CA GLU A 83 -10.85 -5.08 -11.00
C GLU A 83 -10.68 -6.59 -11.11
N GLN A 84 -9.68 -7.17 -10.44
CA GLN A 84 -9.45 -8.62 -10.42
C GLN A 84 -10.62 -9.38 -9.79
N ASP A 85 -11.21 -8.82 -8.73
CA ASP A 85 -12.31 -9.44 -8.00
C ASP A 85 -13.70 -9.08 -8.57
N ASN A 86 -13.75 -8.33 -9.68
CA ASN A 86 -14.98 -7.83 -10.31
C ASN A 86 -15.87 -7.02 -9.35
N ILE A 87 -15.27 -6.20 -8.48
CA ILE A 87 -15.98 -5.35 -7.52
C ILE A 87 -16.29 -4.02 -8.22
N PRO A 88 -17.57 -3.68 -8.45
CA PRO A 88 -17.94 -2.43 -9.09
C PRO A 88 -17.73 -1.27 -8.12
N TYR A 89 -17.01 -0.23 -8.54
CA TYR A 89 -16.75 0.98 -7.73
C TYR A 89 -17.06 2.29 -8.49
N SER A 90 -17.15 2.25 -9.81
CA SER A 90 -17.32 3.43 -10.68
C SER A 90 -18.64 4.17 -10.47
N ASN A 91 -19.69 3.46 -10.05
CA ASN A 91 -21.03 4.03 -9.82
C ASN A 91 -21.22 4.55 -8.39
N VAL A 92 -20.25 4.34 -7.49
CA VAL A 92 -20.32 4.82 -6.12
C VAL A 92 -20.10 6.32 -6.13
N GLN A 93 -21.14 7.07 -5.76
CA GLN A 93 -21.04 8.51 -5.63
C GLN A 93 -20.37 8.84 -4.29
N VAL A 94 -19.20 9.48 -4.39
CA VAL A 94 -18.53 10.08 -3.24
C VAL A 94 -18.82 11.58 -3.25
N GLU A 95 -19.23 12.11 -2.11
CA GLU A 95 -19.42 13.54 -1.86
C GLU A 95 -18.35 14.04 -0.88
N GLU A 96 -18.13 15.35 -0.85
CA GLU A 96 -17.20 16.01 0.11
C GLU A 96 -15.81 15.35 0.26
N PHE A 97 -15.27 14.81 -0.84
CA PHE A 97 -13.95 14.16 -0.81
C PHE A 97 -12.88 15.14 -0.32
N THR A 98 -12.09 14.71 0.66
CA THR A 98 -11.01 15.51 1.25
C THR A 98 -9.79 14.63 1.52
N SER A 99 -8.61 15.08 1.08
CA SER A 99 -7.34 14.48 1.49
C SER A 99 -6.89 15.07 2.83
N ILE A 100 -6.50 14.20 3.76
CA ILE A 100 -5.94 14.55 5.06
C ILE A 100 -4.43 14.31 4.96
N THR A 101 -3.70 15.35 4.56
CA THR A 101 -2.27 15.27 4.20
C THR A 101 -1.45 14.48 5.22
N GLY A 102 -0.75 13.45 4.73
CA GLY A 102 0.12 12.59 5.53
C GLY A 102 -0.61 11.62 6.46
N ARG A 103 -1.95 11.53 6.40
CA ARG A 103 -2.75 10.74 7.34
C ARG A 103 -3.78 9.84 6.69
N GLY A 104 -4.44 10.28 5.61
CA GLY A 104 -5.51 9.52 4.97
C GLY A 104 -6.42 10.37 4.09
N ILE A 105 -7.61 9.86 3.84
CA ILE A 105 -8.67 10.49 3.05
C ILE A 105 -10.02 10.34 3.76
N LYS A 106 -10.96 11.21 3.43
CA LYS A 106 -12.36 11.08 3.83
C LYS A 106 -13.31 11.46 2.69
N GLY A 107 -14.54 10.98 2.76
CA GLY A 107 -15.63 11.37 1.88
C GLY A 107 -16.95 10.78 2.33
N ILE A 108 -18.04 11.27 1.76
CA ILE A 108 -19.40 10.85 2.10
C ILE A 108 -19.89 9.88 1.01
N VAL A 109 -20.39 8.72 1.43
CA VAL A 109 -21.03 7.74 0.55
C VAL A 109 -22.37 7.37 1.17
N ASN A 110 -23.46 7.51 0.41
CA ASN A 110 -24.82 7.26 0.89
C ASN A 110 -25.14 7.98 2.22
N GLY A 111 -24.71 9.24 2.36
CA GLY A 111 -24.91 10.05 3.57
C GLY A 111 -24.03 9.68 4.77
N THR A 112 -23.12 8.70 4.63
CA THR A 112 -22.20 8.27 5.70
C THR A 112 -20.79 8.77 5.42
N THR A 113 -20.16 9.43 6.39
CA THR A 113 -18.76 9.85 6.30
C THR A 113 -17.82 8.67 6.57
N TYR A 114 -17.05 8.32 5.56
CA TYR A 114 -16.01 7.30 5.63
C TYR A 114 -14.62 7.93 5.69
N TYR A 115 -13.73 7.25 6.40
CA TYR A 115 -12.32 7.58 6.57
C TYR A 115 -11.49 6.36 6.17
N ILE A 116 -10.40 6.60 5.44
CA ILE A 116 -9.37 5.61 5.14
C ILE A 116 -8.04 6.24 5.49
N GLY A 117 -7.25 5.62 6.38
CA GLY A 117 -5.99 6.22 6.75
C GLY A 117 -5.19 5.50 7.83
N SER A 118 -4.17 6.20 8.31
CA SER A 118 -3.22 5.70 9.31
C SER A 118 -3.86 5.43 10.67
N PRO A 119 -3.26 4.57 11.51
CA PRO A 119 -3.67 4.39 12.92
C PRO A 119 -3.74 5.69 13.72
N LYS A 120 -2.85 6.63 13.42
CA LYS A 120 -2.86 7.96 14.05
C LYS A 120 -4.12 8.76 13.71
N LEU A 121 -4.68 8.59 12.51
CA LEU A 121 -5.95 9.21 12.13
C LEU A 121 -7.08 8.76 13.06
N PHE A 122 -7.27 7.45 13.20
CA PHE A 122 -8.35 6.87 14.00
C PHE A 122 -8.19 7.11 15.51
N LYS A 123 -6.94 7.14 15.99
CA LYS A 123 -6.65 7.51 17.38
C LYS A 123 -7.07 8.95 17.70
N GLU A 124 -6.87 9.88 16.78
CA GLU A 124 -7.28 11.29 16.97
C GLU A 124 -8.78 11.51 16.78
N LEU A 125 -9.44 10.70 15.94
CA LEU A 125 -10.90 10.68 15.81
C LEU A 125 -11.61 10.15 17.06
N ASN A 126 -10.88 9.56 18.01
CA ASN A 126 -11.42 8.96 19.24
C ASN A 126 -12.55 7.96 18.96
N VAL A 127 -12.38 7.13 17.94
CA VAL A 127 -13.37 6.10 17.56
C VAL A 127 -13.48 5.06 18.69
N SER A 128 -14.71 4.72 19.10
CA SER A 128 -14.96 3.98 20.34
C SER A 128 -14.40 2.55 20.38
N ASP A 129 -14.23 1.93 19.21
CA ASP A 129 -13.74 0.56 19.05
C ASP A 129 -12.24 0.49 18.72
N PHE A 130 -11.52 1.62 18.74
CA PHE A 130 -10.06 1.65 18.66
C PHE A 130 -9.43 1.16 19.97
N SER A 131 -9.40 -0.16 20.14
CA SER A 131 -8.83 -0.83 21.32
C SER A 131 -7.32 -1.07 21.19
N LEU A 132 -6.64 -1.32 22.33
CA LEU A 132 -5.24 -1.75 22.32
C LEU A 132 -5.02 -3.07 21.56
N GLY A 133 -5.98 -3.99 21.63
CA GLY A 133 -5.94 -5.26 20.89
C GLY A 133 -5.96 -5.02 19.38
N PHE A 134 -6.87 -4.15 18.92
CA PHE A 134 -6.93 -3.74 17.53
C PHE A 134 -5.64 -3.03 17.07
N GLU A 135 -5.12 -2.09 17.87
CA GLU A 135 -3.87 -1.39 17.55
C GLU A 135 -2.70 -2.38 17.40
N ASN A 136 -2.65 -3.44 18.22
CA ASN A 136 -1.64 -4.49 18.11
C ASN A 136 -1.78 -5.33 16.83
N ASN A 137 -3.00 -5.66 16.41
CA ASN A 137 -3.22 -6.37 15.15
C ASN A 137 -2.71 -5.56 13.95
N VAL A 138 -2.98 -4.25 13.94
CA VAL A 138 -2.45 -3.36 12.89
C VAL A 138 -0.92 -3.29 12.94
N LYS A 139 -0.31 -3.26 14.14
CA LYS A 139 1.15 -3.30 14.29
C LYS A 139 1.77 -4.60 13.78
N ILE A 140 1.09 -5.74 13.91
CA ILE A 140 1.58 -7.01 13.35
C ILE A 140 1.74 -6.90 11.83
N LEU A 141 0.73 -6.35 11.14
CA LEU A 141 0.81 -6.12 9.68
C LEU A 141 1.96 -5.15 9.33
N GLN A 142 2.12 -4.08 10.09
CA GLN A 142 3.21 -3.11 9.89
C GLN A 142 4.60 -3.73 10.10
N ASN A 143 4.76 -4.58 11.11
CA ASN A 143 6.00 -5.31 11.38
C ASN A 143 6.34 -6.34 10.30
N GLN A 144 5.35 -6.79 9.52
CA GLN A 144 5.56 -7.60 8.31
C GLN A 144 5.99 -6.77 7.09
N GLY A 145 6.23 -5.46 7.26
CA GLY A 145 6.62 -4.56 6.17
C GLY A 145 5.47 -4.07 5.30
N LYS A 146 4.22 -4.29 5.73
CA LYS A 146 3.01 -3.86 5.03
C LYS A 146 2.62 -2.44 5.46
N THR A 147 2.03 -1.69 4.54
CA THR A 147 1.36 -0.43 4.86
C THR A 147 -0.09 -0.75 5.20
N ALA A 148 -0.42 -0.75 6.50
CA ALA A 148 -1.78 -1.00 6.98
C ALA A 148 -2.57 0.31 7.14
N MET A 149 -3.74 0.36 6.52
CA MET A 149 -4.70 1.46 6.57
C MET A 149 -5.99 0.95 7.21
N ILE A 150 -6.57 1.78 8.06
CA ILE A 150 -7.83 1.50 8.74
C ILE A 150 -8.94 2.16 7.95
N ILE A 151 -10.08 1.49 7.89
CA ILE A 151 -11.30 1.97 7.26
C ILE A 151 -12.38 2.06 8.33
N GLY A 152 -13.08 3.17 8.37
CA GLY A 152 -14.18 3.33 9.30
C GLY A 152 -14.94 4.64 9.14
N THR A 153 -15.81 4.89 10.09
CA THR A 153 -16.57 6.13 10.23
C THR A 153 -16.07 6.90 11.45
N GLU A 154 -16.71 8.02 11.78
CA GLU A 154 -16.42 8.75 13.03
C GLU A 154 -16.76 7.94 14.29
N LYS A 155 -17.58 6.89 14.15
CA LYS A 155 -18.13 6.13 15.29
C LYS A 155 -17.53 4.75 15.44
N THR A 156 -17.16 4.10 14.33
CA THR A 156 -16.73 2.70 14.34
C THR A 156 -15.70 2.40 13.26
N ILE A 157 -14.79 1.50 13.56
CA ILE A 157 -13.87 0.85 12.64
C ILE A 157 -14.62 -0.26 11.90
N LEU A 158 -14.55 -0.24 10.58
CA LEU A 158 -15.20 -1.22 9.71
C LEU A 158 -14.22 -2.28 9.23
N GLY A 159 -12.94 -1.96 9.11
CA GLY A 159 -11.95 -2.91 8.66
C GLY A 159 -10.53 -2.37 8.58
N VAL A 160 -9.63 -3.23 8.13
CA VAL A 160 -8.22 -2.94 7.85
C VAL A 160 -7.88 -3.45 6.46
N ILE A 161 -7.16 -2.63 5.70
CA ILE A 161 -6.57 -3.03 4.42
C ILE A 161 -5.05 -2.84 4.50
N ALA A 162 -4.30 -3.83 4.05
CA ALA A 162 -2.86 -3.79 3.99
C ALA A 162 -2.37 -3.90 2.57
N VAL A 163 -1.40 -3.04 2.23
CA VAL A 163 -0.73 -3.04 0.93
C VAL A 163 0.77 -3.19 1.10
N ALA A 164 1.39 -4.01 0.26
CA ALA A 164 2.83 -4.18 0.26
C ALA A 164 3.36 -4.32 -1.17
N ASP A 165 4.61 -3.92 -1.36
CA ASP A 165 5.34 -4.22 -2.58
C ASP A 165 6.10 -5.53 -2.37
N GLU A 166 5.78 -6.54 -3.19
CA GLU A 166 6.33 -7.88 -3.03
C GLU A 166 7.84 -7.87 -3.26
N VAL A 167 8.58 -8.53 -2.36
CA VAL A 167 10.01 -8.75 -2.52
C VAL A 167 10.25 -9.65 -3.74
N ARG A 168 11.20 -9.28 -4.61
CA ARG A 168 11.58 -10.15 -5.74
C ARG A 168 12.16 -11.45 -5.20
N GLU A 169 11.86 -12.58 -5.84
CA GLU A 169 12.40 -13.89 -5.43
C GLU A 169 13.93 -13.89 -5.39
N THR A 170 14.57 -13.19 -6.34
CA THR A 170 16.02 -13.04 -6.42
C THR A 170 16.62 -12.27 -5.26
N SER A 171 15.87 -11.38 -4.61
CA SER A 171 16.40 -10.49 -3.56
C SER A 171 16.89 -11.24 -2.32
N LYS A 172 16.37 -12.45 -2.04
CA LYS A 172 16.86 -13.28 -0.93
C LYS A 172 18.27 -13.84 -1.17
N ASN A 173 18.72 -13.85 -2.42
CA ASN A 173 19.98 -14.45 -2.84
C ASN A 173 21.06 -13.40 -3.16
N VAL A 174 20.81 -12.12 -2.84
CA VAL A 174 21.72 -10.99 -3.08
C VAL A 174 22.44 -10.60 -1.79
#